data_AF-A0A835MCS0-F1
#
_entry.id   AF-A0A835MCS0-F1
#
_cell.length_a   1.000
_cell.length_b   1.000
_cell.length_c   1.000
_cell.angle_alpha   90.00
_cell.angle_beta   90.00
_cell.angle_gamma   90.00
#
_symmetry.space_group_name_H-M   'P 1'
#
loop_
_entity.id
_entity.type
_entity.pdbx_description
1 polymer ?
#
loop_
_entity_poly.entity_id
_entity_poly.type
_entity_poly.pdbx_seq_one_letter_code
_entity_poly.pdbx_strand_id
1 'polypeptide(L)'
;MIETLHYPFEMCVKEGDAAGLMCSYNKVNGVPACADPKLLNETIRGLWDLHGYIVADCISVEVMVSGHKYLNDTPVSTVTQSMKAGLDLDCGDFVPKNT
;
A
#
# COMPACT_ATOMS: atom_id res chain seq x y z
N MET A 1 -10.19 13.50 6.73
CA MET A 1 -9.71 12.25 6.08
C MET A 1 -10.41 11.04 6.69
N ILE A 2 -10.25 10.82 8.01
CA ILE A 2 -10.80 9.65 8.71
C ILE A 2 -12.31 9.47 8.46
N GLU A 3 -13.12 10.49 8.73
CA GLU A 3 -14.58 10.35 8.69
C GLU A 3 -15.19 10.19 7.28
N THR A 4 -14.47 10.56 6.23
CA THR A 4 -15.03 10.56 4.86
C THR A 4 -14.38 9.54 3.94
N LEU A 5 -13.08 9.32 4.08
CA LEU A 5 -12.32 8.45 3.17
C LEU A 5 -11.95 7.11 3.79
N HIS A 6 -11.74 7.04 5.10
CA HIS A 6 -11.34 5.78 5.75
C HIS A 6 -12.52 4.94 6.21
N TYR A 7 -13.60 5.59 6.66
CA TYR A 7 -14.75 4.91 7.26
C TYR A 7 -15.33 3.77 6.40
N PRO A 8 -15.52 3.90 5.07
CA PRO A 8 -16.01 2.78 4.26
C PRO A 8 -15.06 1.57 4.25
N PHE A 9 -13.75 1.80 4.24
CA PHE A 9 -12.76 0.73 4.24
C PHE A 9 -12.64 0.06 5.61
N GLU A 10 -12.69 0.85 6.69
CA GLU A 10 -12.72 0.32 8.05
C GLU A 10 -13.91 -0.63 8.24
N MET A 11 -15.10 -0.25 7.77
CA MET A 11 -16.30 -1.08 7.81
C MET A 11 -16.12 -2.37 7.00
N CYS A 12 -15.56 -2.30 5.80
CA CYS A 12 -15.25 -3.49 4.99
C CYS A 12 -14.32 -4.47 5.71
N VAL A 13 -13.35 -3.97 6.48
CA VAL A 13 -12.44 -4.82 7.24
C VAL A 13 -13.12 -5.36 8.50
N LYS A 14 -13.62 -4.49 9.37
CA LYS A 14 -14.06 -4.86 10.72
C LYS A 14 -15.42 -5.56 10.73
N GLU A 15 -16.31 -5.20 9.81
CA GLU A 15 -17.66 -5.79 9.73
C GLU A 15 -17.78 -6.75 8.55
N GLY A 16 -17.12 -6.45 7.43
CA GLY A 16 -17.19 -7.24 6.21
C GLY A 16 -16.21 -8.41 6.13
N ASP A 17 -15.23 -8.48 7.03
CA ASP A 17 -14.15 -9.48 7.01
C ASP A 17 -13.49 -9.59 5.63
N ALA A 18 -13.15 -8.42 5.06
CA ALA A 18 -12.58 -8.35 3.73
C ALA A 18 -11.30 -9.18 3.62
N ALA A 19 -11.25 -10.08 2.63
CA ALA A 19 -10.09 -10.92 2.35
C ALA A 19 -8.86 -10.14 1.87
N GLY A 20 -9.04 -8.90 1.43
CA GLY A 20 -7.93 -8.03 1.10
C GLY A 20 -8.32 -6.58 0.79
N LEU A 21 -7.30 -5.73 0.76
CA LEU A 21 -7.40 -4.31 0.44
C LEU A 21 -6.39 -3.94 -0.64
N MET A 22 -6.75 -2.97 -1.48
CA MET A 22 -5.86 -2.45 -2.51
C MET A 22 -5.38 -1.04 -2.13
N CYS A 23 -4.06 -0.83 -2.04
CA CYS A 23 -3.51 0.51 -1.83
C CYS A 23 -3.49 1.30 -3.14
N SER A 24 -3.89 2.57 -3.09
CA SER A 24 -4.03 3.42 -4.28
C SER A 24 -2.70 3.94 -4.82
N TYR A 25 -2.73 4.48 -6.04
CA TYR A 25 -1.56 5.15 -6.63
C TYR A 25 -1.07 6.35 -5.84
N ASN A 26 -1.97 7.17 -5.34
CA ASN A 26 -1.67 8.56 -4.98
C ASN A 26 -0.80 8.69 -3.73
N LYS A 27 -0.26 9.90 -3.55
CA LYS A 27 0.34 10.32 -2.29
C LYS A 27 -0.71 10.95 -1.38
N VAL A 28 -0.57 10.71 -0.09
CA VAL A 28 -1.28 11.43 0.96
C VAL A 28 -0.23 12.09 1.84
N ASN A 29 -0.31 13.41 2.00
CA ASN A 29 0.70 14.20 2.74
C ASN A 29 2.15 13.91 2.30
N GLY A 30 2.36 13.65 1.01
CA GLY A 30 3.67 13.38 0.43
C GLY A 30 4.15 11.92 0.48
N VAL A 31 3.40 11.02 1.12
CA VAL A 31 3.75 9.59 1.23
C VAL A 31 2.85 8.77 0.28
N PRO A 32 3.40 7.91 -0.58
CA PRO A 32 2.60 6.99 -1.39
C PRO A 32 1.83 6.00 -0.52
N ALA A 33 0.55 5.75 -0.84
CA ALA A 33 -0.28 4.87 -0.03
C ALA A 33 0.29 3.44 0.09
N CYS A 34 0.89 2.93 -0.99
CA CYS A 34 1.54 1.60 -1.03
C CYS A 34 2.92 1.54 -0.34
N ALA A 35 3.37 2.62 0.27
CA ALA A 35 4.62 2.69 1.05
C ALA A 35 4.43 3.41 2.40
N ASP A 36 3.19 3.57 2.87
CA ASP A 36 2.88 4.24 4.14
C ASP A 36 2.73 3.22 5.28
N PRO A 37 3.70 3.06 6.19
CA PRO A 37 3.61 2.11 7.30
C PRO A 37 2.52 2.47 8.32
N LYS A 38 2.15 3.75 8.44
CA LYS A 38 1.08 4.17 9.35
C LYS A 38 -0.27 3.74 8.81
N LEU A 39 -0.44 3.79 7.49
CA LEU A 39 -1.67 3.35 6.86
C LEU A 39 -1.75 1.82 6.83
N LEU A 40 -0.76 1.16 6.23
CA LEU A 40 -0.83 -0.27 5.95
C LEU A 40 -0.66 -1.12 7.21
N ASN A 41 0.38 -0.86 8.02
CA ASN A 41 0.68 -1.70 9.18
C ASN A 41 -0.04 -1.22 10.45
N GLU A 42 0.09 0.06 10.81
CA GLU A 42 -0.51 0.55 12.06
C GLU A 42 -2.03 0.62 11.97
N THR A 43 -2.58 1.17 10.89
CA THR A 43 -4.04 1.37 10.76
C THR A 43 -4.75 0.12 10.25
N ILE A 44 -4.44 -0.33 9.02
CA ILE A 44 -5.20 -1.41 8.37
C ILE A 44 -4.96 -2.75 9.07
N ARG A 45 -3.70 -3.14 9.31
CA ARG A 45 -3.40 -4.40 10.02
C ARG A 45 -3.57 -4.28 11.52
N GLY A 46 -3.11 -3.18 12.14
CA GLY A 46 -3.14 -3.03 13.58
C GLY A 46 -4.51 -2.63 14.13
N LEU A 47 -5.02 -1.46 13.74
CA LEU A 47 -6.26 -0.91 14.32
C LEU A 47 -7.52 -1.56 13.76
N TRP A 48 -7.54 -1.89 12.46
CA TRP A 48 -8.70 -2.52 11.82
C TRP A 48 -8.65 -4.04 11.85
N ASP A 49 -7.50 -4.62 12.20
CA ASP A 49 -7.29 -6.07 12.33
C ASP A 49 -7.57 -6.84 11.03
N LEU A 50 -7.05 -6.36 9.89
CA LEU A 50 -7.17 -7.08 8.61
C LEU A 50 -6.44 -8.44 8.69
N HIS A 51 -7.21 -9.54 8.57
CA HIS A 51 -6.67 -10.91 8.51
C HIS A 51 -6.19 -11.33 7.11
N GLY A 52 -6.58 -10.55 6.09
CA GLY A 52 -6.25 -10.77 4.68
C GLY A 52 -4.90 -10.17 4.22
N TYR A 53 -4.84 -9.90 2.92
CA TYR A 53 -3.67 -9.34 2.25
C TYR A 53 -3.91 -7.92 1.72
N ILE A 54 -2.83 -7.16 1.59
CA ILE A 54 -2.79 -5.84 0.97
C ILE A 54 -2.07 -5.97 -0.37
N VAL A 55 -2.78 -5.62 -1.44
CA VAL A 55 -2.26 -5.62 -2.82
C VAL A 55 -2.04 -4.18 -3.31
N ALA A 56 -1.03 -3.96 -4.13
CA ALA A 56 -0.87 -2.68 -4.81
C ALA A 56 -1.89 -2.55 -5.94
N ASP A 57 -2.43 -1.35 -6.13
CA ASP A 57 -3.04 -1.01 -7.42
C ASP A 57 -2.03 -1.26 -8.53
N CYS A 58 -2.50 -1.64 -9.71
CA CYS A 58 -1.64 -2.23 -10.70
C CYS A 58 -0.58 -1.23 -11.15
N ILE A 59 0.70 -1.57 -11.21
CA ILE A 59 1.83 -0.65 -11.45
C ILE A 59 2.03 0.47 -10.41
N SER A 60 1.35 0.46 -9.27
CA SER A 60 1.49 1.52 -8.25
C SER A 60 2.91 1.64 -7.71
N VAL A 61 3.58 0.51 -7.45
CA VAL A 61 4.97 0.50 -6.99
C VAL A 61 5.93 1.08 -8.05
N GLU A 62 5.68 0.84 -9.34
CA GLU A 62 6.44 1.46 -10.43
C GLU A 62 6.23 2.98 -10.48
N VAL A 63 4.97 3.42 -10.34
CA VAL A 63 4.59 4.85 -10.35
C VAL A 63 5.29 5.61 -9.22
N MET A 64 5.60 4.96 -8.08
CA MET A 64 6.37 5.59 -7.01
C MET A 64 7.77 6.04 -7.47
N VAL A 65 8.40 5.29 -8.40
CA VAL A 65 9.71 5.63 -8.98
C VAL A 65 9.54 6.54 -10.20
N SER A 66 8.81 6.10 -11.21
CA SER A 66 8.78 6.74 -12.53
C SER A 66 7.99 8.06 -12.53
N GLY A 67 6.88 8.10 -11.80
CA GLY A 67 5.98 9.25 -11.75
C GLY A 67 6.22 10.14 -10.54
N HIS A 68 6.04 9.58 -9.34
CA HIS A 68 6.13 10.32 -8.09
C HIS A 68 7.53 10.77 -7.73
N LYS A 69 8.56 10.07 -8.24
CA LYS A 69 9.96 10.24 -7.87
C LYS A 69 10.13 10.28 -6.35
N TYR A 70 9.41 9.40 -5.66
CA TYR A 70 9.38 9.38 -4.20
C TYR A 70 10.79 9.10 -3.69
N LEU A 71 11.34 10.07 -2.94
CA LEU A 71 12.70 10.07 -2.40
C LEU A 71 13.83 9.85 -3.43
N ASN A 72 13.54 9.94 -4.74
CA ASN A 72 14.44 9.53 -5.83
C ASN A 72 15.01 8.10 -5.62
N ASP A 73 14.19 7.19 -5.10
CA ASP A 73 14.58 5.82 -4.82
C ASP A 73 14.88 4.98 -6.07
N THR A 74 15.69 3.95 -5.88
CA THR A 74 15.85 2.86 -6.86
C THR A 74 14.65 1.90 -6.79
N PRO A 75 14.32 1.18 -7.89
CA PRO A 75 13.26 0.16 -7.87
C PRO A 75 13.36 -0.82 -6.70
N VAL A 76 14.56 -1.31 -6.37
CA VAL A 76 14.79 -2.24 -5.26
C VAL A 76 14.49 -1.59 -3.90
N SER A 77 14.92 -0.35 -3.69
CA SER A 77 14.63 0.42 -2.47
C SER A 77 13.13 0.63 -2.31
N THR A 78 12.45 1.00 -3.40
CA THR A 78 11.01 1.21 -3.45
C THR A 78 10.22 -0.05 -3.09
N VAL A 79 10.53 -1.19 -3.71
CA VAL A 79 9.91 -2.49 -3.37
C VAL A 79 10.17 -2.85 -1.91
N THR A 80 11.41 -2.69 -1.45
CA THR A 80 11.78 -2.99 -0.05
C THR A 80 10.98 -2.15 0.94
N GLN A 81 10.76 -0.87 0.65
CA GLN A 81 9.99 0.03 1.51
C GLN A 81 8.51 -0.35 1.53
N SER A 82 7.90 -0.63 0.37
CA SER A 82 6.52 -1.10 0.30
C SER A 82 6.29 -2.37 1.10
N MET A 83 7.16 -3.36 0.95
CA MET A 83 7.09 -4.61 1.71
C MET A 83 7.22 -4.36 3.22
N LYS A 84 8.18 -3.51 3.64
CA LYS A 84 8.35 -3.14 5.05
C LYS A 84 7.17 -2.33 5.60
N ALA A 85 6.48 -1.56 4.76
CA ALA A 85 5.29 -0.82 5.13
C ALA A 85 4.08 -1.74 5.38
N GLY A 86 4.07 -2.95 4.84
CA GLY A 86 2.99 -3.93 5.01
C GLY A 86 2.28 -4.33 3.72
N LEU A 87 2.84 -4.01 2.56
CA LEU A 87 2.35 -4.49 1.27
C LEU A 87 2.74 -5.96 1.05
N ASP A 88 1.76 -6.80 0.69
CA ASP A 88 2.00 -8.24 0.50
C ASP A 88 2.17 -8.61 -0.97
N LEU A 89 1.38 -8.00 -1.85
CA LEU A 89 1.31 -8.33 -3.26
C LEU A 89 1.50 -7.09 -4.14
N ASP A 90 2.31 -7.22 -5.19
CA ASP A 90 2.38 -6.23 -6.26
C ASP A 90 1.47 -6.67 -7.41
N CYS A 91 0.51 -5.83 -7.81
CA CYS A 91 -0.19 -6.04 -9.08
C CYS A 91 0.69 -5.49 -10.20
N GLY A 92 1.71 -6.24 -10.61
CA GLY A 92 2.65 -5.74 -11.58
C GLY A 92 3.80 -6.69 -11.82
N ASP A 93 4.72 -6.21 -12.65
CA ASP A 93 5.96 -6.91 -12.98
C ASP A 93 7.18 -6.10 -12.54
N PHE A 94 6.98 -5.25 -11.52
CA PHE A 94 8.00 -4.28 -11.08
C PHE A 94 9.09 -4.92 -10.21
N VAL A 95 8.85 -6.13 -9.70
CA VAL A 95 9.89 -6.94 -9.06
C VAL A 95 10.95 -7.30 -10.11
N PRO A 96 12.23 -6.97 -9.91
CA PRO A 96 13.28 -7.27 -10.88
C PRO A 96 13.35 -8.78 -11.15
N LYS A 97 13.19 -9.20 -12.41
CA LYS A 97 13.22 -10.62 -12.85
C LYS A 97 14.59 -11.31 -12.76
N ASN A 98 15.53 -10.79 -12.00
CA ASN A 98 16.87 -11.38 -11.93
C ASN A 98 16.98 -12.43 -10.81
N THR A 99 16.30 -13.56 -11.03
CA THR A 99 16.67 -14.85 -10.41
C THR A 99 17.45 -15.67 -11.44
#